data_AF-A0A368VGJ2-F1
#
_entry.id   AF-A0A368VGJ2-F1
#
_cell.length_a   1.000
_cell.length_b   1.000
_cell.length_c   1.000
_cell.angle_alpha   90.00
_cell.angle_beta   90.00
_cell.angle_gamma   90.00
#
_symmetry.space_group_name_H-M   'P 1'
#
loop_
_entity.id
_entity.type
_entity.pdbx_description
1 polymer ?
#
loop_
_entity_poly.entity_id
_entity_poly.type
_entity_poly.pdbx_seq_one_letter_code
_entity_poly.pdbx_strand_id
1 'polypeptide(L)' 'IAGGAAVRDTKDRAAGYFTTTGEQWSAFVAAIKGGTFDA' A
#
# COMPACT_ATOMS: atom_id res chain seq x y z
N ILE A 1 -18.01 -9.30 -0.40
CA ILE A 1 -16.86 -8.95 -1.26
C ILE A 1 -15.87 -8.21 -0.36
N ALA A 2 -14.69 -8.78 -0.11
CA ALA A 2 -13.70 -8.23 0.82
C ALA A 2 -13.03 -6.99 0.20
N GLY A 3 -13.09 -5.87 0.91
CA GLY A 3 -12.62 -4.55 0.46
C GLY A 3 -11.09 -4.42 0.50
N GLY A 4 -10.38 -5.11 -0.39
CA GLY A 4 -8.96 -4.88 -0.62
C GLY A 4 -8.74 -3.74 -1.62
N ALA A 5 -7.89 -2.77 -1.28
CA ALA A 5 -7.45 -1.72 -2.19
C ALA A 5 -6.23 -2.21 -3.00
N ALA A 6 -6.32 -2.16 -4.33
CA ALA A 6 -5.21 -2.50 -5.22
C ALA A 6 -4.59 -1.21 -5.78
N VAL A 7 -3.31 -0.98 -5.52
CA VAL A 7 -2.55 0.15 -6.07
C VAL A 7 -1.74 -0.36 -7.25
N ARG A 8 -1.90 0.26 -8.44
CA ARG A 8 -1.11 -0.07 -9.64
C ARG A 8 -0.04 0.99 -9.87
N ASP A 9 1.21 0.62 -9.60
CA ASP A 9 2.37 1.51 -9.81
C ASP A 9 2.99 1.41 -11.22
N THR A 10 2.52 0.51 -12.09
CA THR A 10 3.07 0.41 -13.46
C THR A 10 2.02 -0.13 -14.43
N LYS A 11 1.94 0.45 -15.64
CA LYS A 11 1.01 0.03 -16.71
C LYS A 11 1.52 -1.21 -17.46
N ASP A 12 2.64 -1.79 -17.04
CA ASP A 12 3.08 -3.12 -17.45
C ASP A 12 2.26 -4.19 -16.71
N ARG A 13 1.43 -4.92 -17.45
CA ARG A 13 0.60 -6.00 -16.89
C ARG A 13 1.42 -7.24 -16.53
N ALA A 14 2.64 -7.39 -17.03
CA ALA A 14 3.54 -8.48 -16.70
C ALA A 14 4.32 -8.22 -15.39
N ALA A 15 4.41 -6.95 -14.96
CA ALA A 15 5.14 -6.57 -13.73
C ALA A 15 4.45 -6.97 -12.41
N GLY A 16 3.24 -7.56 -12.47
CA GLY A 16 2.50 -8.00 -11.29
C GLY A 16 1.76 -6.87 -10.56
N TYR A 17 1.19 -7.19 -9.40
CA TYR A 17 0.53 -6.22 -8.53
C TYR A 17 0.94 -6.47 -7.07
N PHE A 18 1.12 -5.39 -6.32
CA PHE A 18 1.34 -5.46 -4.88
C PHE A 18 -0.02 -5.45 -4.16
N THR A 19 -0.24 -6.44 -3.30
CA THR A 19 -1.40 -6.45 -2.39
C THR A 19 -0.96 -6.18 -0.97
N THR A 20 -1.82 -5.52 -0.22
CA THR A 20 -1.63 -5.27 1.21
C THR A 20 -2.95 -5.57 1.93
N THR A 21 -2.88 -5.91 3.21
CA THR A 21 -4.09 -6.02 4.04
C THR A 21 -4.52 -4.64 4.56
N GLY A 22 -5.77 -4.49 4.99
CA GLY A 22 -6.25 -3.23 5.59
C GLY A 22 -5.48 -2.83 6.86
N GLU A 23 -5.01 -3.81 7.63
CA GLU A 23 -4.17 -3.59 8.81
C GLU A 23 -2.80 -3.03 8.43
N GLN A 24 -2.14 -3.66 7.45
CA GLN A 24 -0.85 -3.20 6.94
C GLN A 24 -0.94 -1.79 6.34
N TRP A 25 -2.03 -1.47 5.64
CA TRP A 25 -2.27 -0.12 5.13
C TRP A 25 -2.44 0.90 6.27
N SER A 26 -3.20 0.55 7.30
CA SER A 26 -3.43 1.44 8.45
C SER A 26 -2.14 1.71 9.22
N ALA A 27 -1.31 0.68 9.42
CA ALA A 27 0.01 0.79 10.05
C ALA A 27 0.97 1.67 9.23
N PHE A 28 0.98 1.50 7.91
CA PHE A 28 1.78 2.32 7.00
C PHE A 28 1.40 3.80 7.09
N VAL A 29 0.11 4.13 7.08
CA VAL A 29 -0.37 5.51 7.22
C VAL A 29 0.01 6.11 8.58
N ALA A 30 -0.04 5.32 9.65
CA ALA A 30 0.40 5.77 10.97
C ALA A 30 1.90 6.09 10.98
N ALA A 31 2.73 5.27 10.33
CA ALA A 31 4.18 5.50 10.21
C ALA A 31 4.51 6.76 9.40
N ILE A 32 3.78 7.05 8.31
CA ILE A 32 3.91 8.33 7.58
C ILE A 32 3.64 9.50 8.51
N LYS A 33 2.50 9.47 9.22
CA LYS A 33 2.11 10.54 10.15
C LYS A 33 3.10 10.70 11.31
N GLY A 34 3.76 9.61 11.71
CA GLY A 34 4.80 9.60 12.73
C GLY A 34 6.17 10.07 12.24
N GLY A 35 6.31 10.49 10.98
CA GLY A 35 7.59 10.97 10.43
C GLY A 35 8.64 9.87 10.27
N THR A 36 8.24 8.59 10.28
CA THR A 36 9.17 7.45 10.16
C THR A 36 9.94 7.46 8.84
N PHE A 37 9.42 8.13 7.82
CA PHE A 37 10.00 8.22 6.47
C PHE A 37 10.47 9.64 6.09
N ASP A 38 10.49 10.58 7.03
CA ASP A 38 11.05 11.91 6.79
C ASP A 38 12.58 11.81 6.85
N ALA A 39 13.28 12.29 5.82
CA ALA A 39 14.73 12.18 5.64
C ALA A 39 15.46 13.47 6.05
#